data_AF-A0A6C0DAM9-F1
#
_entry.id   AF-A0A6C0DAM9-F1
#
_cell.length_a   1.000
_cell.length_b   1.000
_cell.length_c   1.000
_cell.angle_alpha   90.00
_cell.angle_beta   90.00
_cell.angle_gamma   90.00
#
_symmetry.space_group_name_H-M   'P 1'
#
loop_
_entity.id
_entity.type
_entity.pdbx_description
1 polymer ?
#
loop_
_entity_poly.entity_id
_entity_poly.type
_entity_poly.pdbx_seq_one_letter_code
_entity_poly.pdbx_strand_id
1 'polypeptide(L)'
;MEEIINNKIIFKNKIIIDPILELYRGKIYCQIIKMFIHIVTQKLGTEIFSIKKSYPRTLTNLLSSWMFILYAFETNKNDPFFPDNFDNTESLKVTLLDFCKHNKDNDNCEEIIDSIIIEFIEFVKVQIIVLDKYKISPFYLNSKDNFKIMKKIVVQKRDNESVNFYKFKISVYFGIKDKRLLNILDNILVPVDVYNKLKQNYTGHAKDIDTIIWIIIFRYQLLGSNNHQLGVLPDIINTMNTDYNLQFECFASPINATLPKFCSIYYDVERYFGSHGNFFNINIIEGTYSFNPPYQKNIMDLGIKKLFYFLDNAKLNNKKLTFILTIPIWDKEGQELMDQQNKIDYGDFEIIKETKESQYFINIRLISKDNFTYLDHNFKLYKNKTIQHTYIIMLSTDKDIDFSKINSYNFMLS
;
A
#
# COMPACT_ATOMS: atom_id res chain seq x y z
N MET A 1 6.00 11.35 -34.42
CA MET A 1 7.01 12.30 -33.92
C MET A 1 6.48 12.81 -32.59
N GLU A 2 6.57 11.99 -31.55
CA GLU A 2 7.70 11.94 -30.61
C GLU A 2 7.99 13.28 -29.95
N GLU A 3 7.04 13.73 -29.12
CA GLU A 3 7.31 14.65 -28.02
C GLU A 3 6.16 14.46 -27.02
N ILE A 4 6.44 14.59 -25.72
CA ILE A 4 5.59 14.23 -24.57
C ILE A 4 5.78 12.76 -24.13
N ILE A 5 6.85 12.52 -23.38
CA ILE A 5 6.96 11.75 -22.11
C ILE A 5 8.46 11.78 -21.79
N ASN A 6 8.94 12.88 -21.24
CA ASN A 6 10.30 12.92 -20.68
C ASN A 6 10.44 13.97 -19.57
N ASN A 7 9.47 14.01 -18.66
CA ASN A 7 9.79 14.36 -17.27
C ASN A 7 10.08 13.07 -16.50
N LYS A 8 11.06 12.30 -16.99
CA LYS A 8 11.77 11.38 -16.12
C LYS A 8 12.49 12.27 -15.12
N ILE A 9 12.05 12.27 -13.87
CA ILE A 9 12.96 12.55 -12.77
C ILE A 9 14.01 11.43 -12.86
N ILE A 10 15.09 11.70 -13.60
CA ILE A 10 16.23 10.82 -13.72
C ILE A 10 16.88 10.83 -12.34
N PHE A 11 16.53 9.84 -11.52
CA PHE A 11 17.32 9.52 -10.33
C PHE A 11 18.70 9.09 -10.81
N LYS A 12 19.63 10.06 -10.87
CA LYS A 12 21.06 9.89 -11.17
C LYS A 12 21.84 9.23 -10.02
N ASN A 13 21.18 8.68 -9.01
CA ASN A 13 21.85 7.89 -7.98
C ASN A 13 21.81 6.42 -8.38
N LYS A 14 23.01 5.87 -8.62
CA LYS A 14 23.27 4.43 -8.72
C LYS A 14 22.62 3.76 -7.51
N ILE A 15 21.54 3.01 -7.75
CA ILE A 15 20.77 2.38 -6.69
C ILE A 15 21.65 1.33 -6.01
N ILE A 16 21.78 1.44 -4.70
CA ILE A 16 22.54 0.50 -3.88
C ILE A 16 21.56 -0.57 -3.42
N ILE A 17 21.68 -1.75 -4.01
CA ILE A 17 21.01 -2.96 -3.52
C ILE A 17 21.73 -3.34 -2.23
N ASP A 18 21.14 -3.01 -1.08
CA ASP A 18 21.84 -3.08 0.21
C ASP A 18 21.01 -3.76 1.31
N PRO A 19 21.04 -5.10 1.37
CA PRO A 19 20.34 -5.83 2.43
C PRO A 19 20.83 -5.51 3.83
N ILE A 20 22.10 -5.11 4.01
CA ILE A 20 22.64 -4.73 5.31
C ILE A 20 21.99 -3.44 5.80
N LEU A 21 21.86 -2.44 4.92
CA LEU A 21 21.16 -1.20 5.23
C LEU A 21 19.66 -1.44 5.44
N GLU A 22 19.02 -2.32 4.67
CA GLU A 22 17.62 -2.72 4.90
C GLU A 22 17.42 -3.34 6.29
N LEU A 23 18.32 -4.23 6.73
CA LEU A 23 18.27 -4.78 8.09
C LEU A 23 18.39 -3.69 9.17
N TYR A 24 19.24 -2.68 8.94
CA TYR A 24 19.38 -1.56 9.86
C TYR A 24 18.14 -0.65 9.86
N ARG A 25 17.55 -0.36 8.69
CA ARG A 25 16.23 0.31 8.58
C ARG A 25 15.17 -0.46 9.36
N GLY A 26 15.15 -1.79 9.22
CA GLY A 26 14.27 -2.68 9.97
C GLY A 26 14.42 -2.56 11.49
N LYS A 27 15.67 -2.51 11.98
CA LYS A 27 15.98 -2.26 13.39
C LYS A 27 15.40 -0.92 13.85
N ILE A 28 15.67 0.15 13.11
CA ILE A 28 15.19 1.50 13.42
C ILE A 28 13.66 1.56 13.45
N TYR A 29 12.99 1.01 12.43
CA TYR A 29 11.52 1.01 12.36
C TYR A 29 10.89 0.19 13.49
N CYS A 30 11.49 -0.94 13.87
CA CYS A 30 11.05 -1.72 15.02
C CYS A 30 11.19 -0.94 16.34
N GLN A 31 12.21 -0.08 16.49
CA GLN A 31 12.35 0.82 17.64
C GLN A 31 11.27 1.92 17.63
N ILE A 32 10.99 2.52 16.46
CA ILE A 32 9.93 3.52 16.28
C ILE A 32 8.56 2.94 16.66
N ILE A 33 8.20 1.75 16.17
CA ILE A 33 6.93 1.10 16.54
C ILE A 33 6.83 0.88 18.05
N LYS A 34 7.89 0.35 18.68
CA LYS A 34 7.88 0.09 20.13
C LYS A 34 7.69 1.38 20.91
N MET A 35 8.37 2.44 20.52
CA MET A 35 8.24 3.74 21.18
C MET A 35 6.86 4.35 20.96
N PHE A 36 6.33 4.30 19.74
CA PHE A 36 4.97 4.74 19.46
C PHE A 36 3.94 4.06 20.35
N ILE A 37 3.99 2.72 20.42
CA ILE A 37 3.09 1.93 21.28
C ILE A 37 3.27 2.33 22.75
N HIS A 38 4.51 2.49 23.21
CA HIS A 38 4.80 2.86 24.59
C HIS A 38 4.21 4.22 24.96
N ILE A 39 4.54 5.29 24.21
CA ILE A 39 4.08 6.66 24.46
C ILE A 39 2.56 6.71 24.44
N VAL A 40 1.92 6.13 23.42
CA VAL A 40 0.46 6.15 23.28
C VAL A 40 -0.21 5.42 24.44
N THR A 41 0.25 4.21 24.78
CA THR A 41 -0.39 3.42 25.85
C THR A 41 -0.12 3.97 27.24
N GLN A 42 0.99 4.69 27.45
CA GLN A 42 1.28 5.37 28.70
C GLN A 42 0.31 6.52 28.96
N LYS A 43 -0.11 7.26 27.92
CA LYS A 43 -0.95 8.46 28.07
C LYS A 43 -2.45 8.23 27.84
N LEU A 44 -2.81 7.27 26.99
CA LEU A 44 -4.21 6.97 26.63
C LEU A 44 -4.68 5.58 27.10
N GLY A 45 -3.82 4.80 27.76
CA GLY A 45 -4.12 3.43 28.15
C GLY A 45 -4.18 2.46 26.95
N THR A 46 -4.68 1.25 27.19
CA THR A 46 -4.75 0.18 26.17
C THR A 46 -6.17 -0.19 25.75
N GLU A 47 -7.18 0.21 26.54
CA GLU A 47 -8.56 -0.24 26.41
C GLU A 47 -9.19 0.24 25.09
N ILE A 48 -9.05 1.53 24.77
CA ILE A 48 -9.60 2.12 23.54
C ILE A 48 -9.01 1.50 22.27
N PHE A 49 -7.79 0.96 22.35
CA PHE A 49 -7.11 0.31 21.22
C PHE A 49 -7.36 -1.20 21.15
N SER A 50 -8.05 -1.78 22.15
CA SER A 50 -8.27 -3.22 22.29
C SER A 50 -9.67 -3.69 21.85
N ILE A 51 -10.47 -2.81 21.26
CA ILE A 51 -11.89 -3.06 20.94
C ILE A 51 -12.09 -4.25 19.98
N LYS A 52 -11.42 -4.22 18.82
CA LYS A 52 -11.58 -5.26 17.77
C LYS A 52 -10.38 -6.23 17.70
N LYS A 53 -9.22 -5.79 18.13
CA LYS A 53 -7.91 -6.44 18.01
C LYS A 53 -7.07 -6.02 19.21
N SER A 54 -6.04 -6.80 19.55
CA SER A 54 -5.08 -6.42 20.60
C SER A 54 -4.47 -5.03 20.33
N TYR A 55 -4.30 -4.20 21.36
CA TYR A 55 -3.70 -2.86 21.22
C TYR A 55 -2.39 -2.80 20.42
N PRO A 56 -1.42 -3.75 20.51
CA PRO A 56 -0.19 -3.66 19.73
C PRO A 56 -0.46 -3.77 18.22
N ARG A 57 -1.43 -4.60 17.84
CA ARG A 57 -1.84 -4.76 16.43
C ARG A 57 -2.55 -3.52 15.92
N THR A 58 -3.45 -2.94 16.73
CA THR A 58 -4.16 -1.71 16.39
C THR A 58 -3.18 -0.55 16.18
N LEU A 59 -2.27 -0.32 17.13
CA LEU A 59 -1.30 0.77 17.05
C LEU A 59 -0.24 0.57 15.97
N THR A 60 0.19 -0.68 15.71
CA THR A 60 1.05 -0.99 14.56
C THR A 60 0.36 -0.61 13.25
N ASN A 61 -0.92 -0.98 13.09
CA ASN A 61 -1.67 -0.65 11.88
C ASN A 61 -1.88 0.86 11.74
N LEU A 62 -2.15 1.56 12.84
CA LEU A 62 -2.30 3.01 12.86
C LEU A 62 -1.02 3.71 12.39
N LEU A 63 0.14 3.29 12.89
CA LEU A 63 1.43 3.82 12.42
C LEU A 63 1.69 3.49 10.94
N SER A 64 1.31 2.28 10.49
CA SER A 64 1.41 1.90 9.07
C SER A 64 0.52 2.81 8.19
N SER A 65 -0.72 3.07 8.60
CA SER A 65 -1.62 3.99 7.90
C SER A 65 -1.04 5.39 7.79
N TRP A 66 -0.47 5.92 8.88
CA TRP A 66 0.22 7.21 8.83
C TRP A 66 1.37 7.22 7.82
N MET A 67 2.23 6.18 7.82
CA MET A 67 3.30 6.05 6.81
C MET A 67 2.77 6.02 5.37
N PHE A 68 1.63 5.38 5.10
CA PHE A 68 1.01 5.41 3.76
C PHE A 68 0.62 6.83 3.32
N ILE A 69 0.11 7.65 4.25
CA ILE A 69 -0.20 9.05 3.99
C ILE A 69 1.07 9.84 3.70
N LEU A 70 2.13 9.63 4.48
CA LEU A 70 3.42 10.26 4.24
C LEU A 70 3.95 9.95 2.84
N TYR A 71 3.93 8.67 2.43
CA TYR A 71 4.34 8.28 1.07
C TYR A 71 3.50 8.94 -0.02
N ALA A 72 2.21 9.20 0.21
CA ALA A 72 1.36 9.86 -0.78
C ALA A 72 1.83 11.29 -1.09
N PHE A 73 2.32 12.01 -0.08
CA PHE A 73 2.82 13.39 -0.20
C PHE A 73 4.33 13.48 -0.45
N GLU A 74 5.04 12.35 -0.44
CA GLU A 74 6.50 12.34 -0.51
C GLU A 74 7.00 12.76 -1.89
N THR A 75 7.89 13.75 -1.92
CA THR A 75 8.54 14.28 -3.13
C THR A 75 10.07 14.15 -3.08
N ASN A 76 10.64 13.93 -1.89
CA ASN A 76 12.08 13.85 -1.63
C ASN A 76 12.49 12.43 -1.23
N LYS A 77 13.76 12.07 -1.45
CA LYS A 77 14.24 10.68 -1.39
C LYS A 77 15.57 10.54 -0.65
N ASN A 78 15.72 11.14 0.54
CA ASN A 78 16.93 10.88 1.32
C ASN A 78 17.03 9.41 1.74
N ASP A 79 15.89 8.78 2.02
CA ASP A 79 15.79 7.35 2.29
C ASP A 79 14.62 6.70 1.52
N PRO A 80 14.81 5.51 0.93
CA PRO A 80 13.75 4.82 0.18
C PRO A 80 12.67 4.17 1.06
N PHE A 81 12.88 4.06 2.38
CA PHE A 81 11.89 3.49 3.31
C PHE A 81 11.33 4.53 4.29
N PHE A 82 12.14 5.46 4.79
CA PHE A 82 11.66 6.52 5.68
C PHE A 82 11.28 7.77 4.88
N PRO A 83 10.01 8.20 4.89
CA PRO A 83 9.59 9.49 4.33
C PRO A 83 10.31 10.65 5.01
N ASP A 84 10.68 11.67 4.25
CA ASP A 84 11.32 12.90 4.73
C ASP A 84 10.30 13.83 5.41
N ASN A 85 9.03 13.73 5.03
CA ASN A 85 7.91 14.53 5.55
C ASN A 85 7.27 13.96 6.83
N PHE A 86 8.05 13.26 7.68
CA PHE A 86 7.55 12.62 8.90
C PHE A 86 7.02 13.61 9.96
N ASP A 87 7.19 14.92 9.77
CA ASP A 87 6.59 15.97 10.58
C ASP A 87 5.13 16.25 10.21
N ASN A 88 4.63 15.74 9.09
CA ASN A 88 3.21 15.78 8.74
C ASN A 88 2.40 14.77 9.59
N THR A 89 1.86 15.25 10.71
CA THR A 89 1.17 14.41 11.70
C THR A 89 -0.34 14.58 11.72
N GLU A 90 -0.93 15.33 10.79
CA GLU A 90 -2.37 15.64 10.80
C GLU A 90 -3.22 14.37 10.77
N SER A 91 -2.93 13.46 9.83
CA SER A 91 -3.65 12.18 9.72
C SER A 91 -3.49 11.29 10.95
N LEU A 92 -2.32 11.34 11.61
CA LEU A 92 -2.05 10.63 12.86
C LEU A 92 -2.89 11.20 14.01
N LYS A 93 -2.93 12.53 14.15
CA LYS A 93 -3.74 13.25 15.15
C LYS A 93 -5.22 12.92 15.01
N VAL A 94 -5.77 13.05 13.80
CA VAL A 94 -7.18 12.74 13.51
C VAL A 94 -7.52 11.29 13.87
N THR A 95 -6.65 10.35 13.50
CA THR A 95 -6.91 8.92 13.80
C THR A 95 -6.88 8.65 15.31
N LEU A 96 -5.93 9.23 16.06
CA LEU A 96 -5.89 9.07 17.52
C LEU A 96 -7.12 9.70 18.20
N LEU A 97 -7.56 10.88 17.73
CA LEU A 97 -8.77 11.54 18.24
C LEU A 97 -10.03 10.67 18.02
N ASP A 98 -10.11 9.96 16.90
CA ASP A 98 -11.23 9.07 16.61
C ASP A 98 -11.33 7.92 17.64
N PHE A 99 -10.21 7.33 18.04
CA PHE A 99 -10.17 6.31 19.10
C PHE A 99 -10.60 6.88 20.46
N CYS A 100 -10.28 8.14 20.74
CA CYS A 100 -10.66 8.82 21.97
C CYS A 100 -12.17 9.05 22.10
N LYS A 101 -12.95 9.02 21.01
CA LYS A 101 -14.43 9.09 21.08
C LYS A 101 -15.05 7.92 21.86
N HIS A 102 -14.32 6.81 22.00
CA HIS A 102 -14.74 5.67 22.80
C HIS A 102 -14.41 5.83 24.29
N ASN A 103 -13.68 6.88 24.68
CA ASN A 103 -13.41 7.21 26.06
C ASN A 103 -14.50 8.15 26.58
N LYS A 104 -15.19 7.77 27.67
CA LYS A 104 -16.27 8.55 28.26
C LYS A 104 -15.78 9.70 29.14
N ASP A 105 -14.52 9.64 29.56
CA ASP A 105 -13.87 10.64 30.39
C ASP A 105 -12.74 11.27 29.57
N ASN A 106 -12.97 12.41 28.91
CA ASN A 106 -11.88 13.35 28.56
C ASN A 106 -12.37 14.60 27.83
N ASP A 107 -12.56 15.67 28.60
CA ASP A 107 -12.58 17.04 28.05
C ASP A 107 -11.18 17.50 27.56
N ASN A 108 -10.12 16.66 27.71
CA ASN A 108 -8.73 17.01 27.37
C ASN A 108 -7.97 16.03 26.45
N CYS A 109 -8.67 15.28 25.60
CA CYS A 109 -8.01 14.32 24.68
C CYS A 109 -7.06 14.98 23.68
N GLU A 110 -7.37 16.20 23.24
CA GLU A 110 -6.58 16.87 22.21
C GLU A 110 -5.18 17.27 22.71
N GLU A 111 -5.07 17.88 23.90
CA GLU A 111 -3.76 18.25 24.47
C GLU A 111 -2.90 17.01 24.75
N ILE A 112 -3.51 15.90 25.19
CA ILE A 112 -2.81 14.64 25.41
C ILE A 112 -2.25 14.13 24.08
N ILE A 113 -3.04 14.15 23.00
CA ILE A 113 -2.60 13.69 21.68
C ILE A 113 -1.51 14.60 21.11
N ASP A 114 -1.62 15.91 21.28
CA ASP A 114 -0.56 16.84 20.85
C ASP A 114 0.75 16.57 21.61
N SER A 115 0.67 16.29 22.92
CA SER A 115 1.83 15.85 23.71
C SER A 115 2.43 14.53 23.23
N ILE A 116 1.59 13.53 22.87
CA ILE A 116 2.03 12.26 22.28
C ILE A 116 2.79 12.50 20.98
N ILE A 117 2.22 13.33 20.10
CA ILE A 117 2.77 13.60 18.78
C ILE A 117 4.13 14.28 18.89
N ILE A 118 4.24 15.32 19.73
CA ILE A 118 5.51 16.03 19.94
C ILE A 118 6.59 15.06 20.42
N GLU A 119 6.31 14.28 21.46
CA GLU A 119 7.26 13.31 22.02
C GLU A 119 7.65 12.23 21.01
N PHE A 120 6.67 11.74 20.24
CA PHE A 120 6.90 10.70 19.23
C PHE A 120 7.74 11.22 18.05
N ILE A 121 7.45 12.41 17.53
CA ILE A 121 8.18 12.98 16.40
C ILE A 121 9.61 13.34 16.78
N GLU A 122 9.86 13.86 17.98
CA GLU A 122 11.23 14.06 18.48
C GLU A 122 12.01 12.74 18.53
N PHE A 123 11.36 11.64 18.95
CA PHE A 123 11.99 10.33 18.90
C PHE A 123 12.30 9.88 17.46
N VAL A 124 11.36 10.06 16.52
CA VAL A 124 11.57 9.73 15.10
C VAL A 124 12.76 10.51 14.53
N LYS A 125 12.86 11.82 14.76
CA LYS A 125 13.98 12.66 14.33
C LYS A 125 15.33 12.09 14.79
N VAL A 126 15.43 11.73 16.07
CA VAL A 126 16.65 11.12 16.64
C VAL A 126 16.98 9.80 15.94
N GLN A 127 15.98 8.96 15.66
CA GLN A 127 16.19 7.70 14.97
C GLN A 127 16.68 7.87 13.52
N ILE A 128 16.16 8.87 12.80
CA ILE A 128 16.63 9.20 11.45
C ILE A 128 18.10 9.66 11.48
N ILE A 129 18.49 10.51 12.44
CA ILE A 129 19.90 10.91 12.62
C ILE A 129 20.79 9.69 12.91
N VAL A 130 20.32 8.72 13.71
CA VAL A 130 21.05 7.47 13.99
C VAL A 130 21.21 6.63 12.72
N LEU A 131 20.19 6.56 11.86
CA LEU A 131 20.27 5.89 10.55
C LEU A 131 21.32 6.56 9.65
N ASP A 132 21.32 7.88 9.57
CA ASP A 132 22.27 8.59 8.70
C ASP A 132 23.71 8.48 9.18
N LYS A 133 23.94 8.51 10.51
CA LYS A 133 25.25 8.18 11.10
C LYS A 133 25.69 6.75 10.78
N TYR A 134 24.77 5.80 10.73
CA TYR A 134 25.09 4.41 10.37
C TYR A 134 25.52 4.29 8.90
N LYS A 135 24.85 4.99 7.97
CA LYS A 135 25.16 5.00 6.52
C LYS A 135 26.61 5.42 6.21
N ILE A 136 27.25 6.18 7.10
CA ILE A 136 28.66 6.61 6.96
C ILE A 136 29.62 5.92 7.93
N SER A 137 29.13 4.99 8.75
CA SER A 137 29.94 4.35 9.78
C SER A 137 30.98 3.39 9.18
N PRO A 138 32.19 3.29 9.76
CA PRO A 138 33.20 2.32 9.31
C PRO A 138 32.68 0.88 9.34
N PHE A 139 31.85 0.54 10.34
CA PHE A 139 31.23 -0.77 10.43
C PHE A 139 30.40 -1.08 9.19
N TYR A 140 29.47 -0.20 8.82
CA TYR A 140 28.62 -0.38 7.63
C TYR A 140 29.45 -0.41 6.34
N LEU A 141 30.37 0.55 6.16
CA LEU A 141 31.18 0.63 4.95
C LEU A 141 32.04 -0.63 4.72
N ASN A 142 32.53 -1.24 5.80
CA ASN A 142 33.32 -2.49 5.75
C ASN A 142 32.45 -3.74 5.59
N SER A 143 31.13 -3.62 5.67
CA SER A 143 30.23 -4.77 5.80
C SER A 143 29.05 -4.83 4.86
N LYS A 144 28.74 -3.73 4.16
CA LYS A 144 27.62 -3.63 3.22
C LYS A 144 27.57 -4.78 2.19
N ASP A 145 28.72 -5.34 1.83
CA ASP A 145 28.83 -6.45 0.87
C ASP A 145 28.89 -7.84 1.55
N ASN A 146 28.96 -7.90 2.88
CA ASN A 146 29.11 -9.14 3.66
C ASN A 146 27.75 -9.77 4.01
N PHE A 147 26.99 -10.12 2.97
CA PHE A 147 25.74 -10.86 3.11
C PHE A 147 25.62 -11.97 2.06
N LYS A 148 24.79 -12.96 2.34
CA LYS A 148 24.36 -13.95 1.35
C LYS A 148 22.87 -14.18 1.45
N ILE A 149 22.16 -14.00 0.33
CA ILE A 149 20.76 -14.38 0.20
C ILE A 149 20.69 -15.77 -0.42
N MET A 150 19.91 -16.62 0.21
CA MET A 150 19.63 -17.98 -0.24
C MET A 150 18.12 -18.16 -0.28
N LYS A 151 17.62 -18.99 -1.20
CA LYS A 151 16.22 -19.40 -1.21
C LYS A 151 16.11 -20.91 -1.34
N LYS A 152 15.05 -21.46 -0.78
CA LYS A 152 14.69 -22.88 -0.94
C LYS A 152 13.19 -23.02 -1.13
N ILE A 153 12.79 -24.08 -1.82
CA ILE A 153 11.36 -24.41 -1.93
C ILE A 153 10.87 -24.95 -0.58
N VAL A 154 9.73 -24.46 -0.14
CA VAL A 154 8.97 -25.00 0.99
C VAL A 154 7.52 -25.19 0.56
N VAL A 155 6.91 -26.29 1.00
CA VAL A 155 5.49 -26.56 0.77
C VAL A 155 4.72 -26.06 1.99
N GLN A 156 3.66 -25.28 1.78
CA GLN A 156 2.74 -24.93 2.86
C GLN A 156 1.30 -25.17 2.41
N LYS A 157 0.46 -25.66 3.32
CA LYS A 157 -0.98 -25.79 3.08
C LYS A 157 -1.66 -24.41 3.14
N ARG A 158 -2.56 -24.14 2.19
CA ARG A 158 -3.40 -22.94 2.06
C ARG A 158 -4.77 -23.37 1.57
N ASP A 159 -5.82 -23.10 2.33
CA ASP A 159 -7.21 -23.44 1.94
C ASP A 159 -7.37 -24.87 1.37
N ASN A 160 -6.75 -25.85 2.05
CA ASN A 160 -6.66 -27.27 1.69
C ASN A 160 -5.78 -27.64 0.48
N GLU A 161 -5.18 -26.67 -0.20
CA GLU A 161 -4.22 -26.89 -1.27
C GLU A 161 -2.77 -26.84 -0.78
N SER A 162 -1.87 -27.58 -1.42
CA SER A 162 -0.44 -27.49 -1.17
C SER A 162 0.19 -26.49 -2.12
N VAL A 163 0.66 -25.36 -1.59
CA VAL A 163 1.31 -24.31 -2.37
C VAL A 163 2.82 -24.34 -2.16
N ASN A 164 3.55 -24.30 -3.26
CA ASN A 164 5.00 -24.18 -3.26
C ASN A 164 5.41 -22.71 -3.12
N PHE A 165 6.29 -22.43 -2.17
CA PHE A 165 6.88 -21.11 -1.95
C PHE A 165 8.40 -21.17 -2.06
N TYR A 166 9.01 -20.13 -2.62
CA TYR A 166 10.41 -19.83 -2.33
C TYR A 166 10.49 -19.12 -0.98
N LYS A 167 11.11 -19.76 0.01
CA LYS A 167 11.47 -19.15 1.30
C LYS A 167 12.89 -18.61 1.22
N PHE A 168 13.04 -17.31 1.41
CA PHE A 168 14.35 -16.67 1.43
C PHE A 168 14.95 -16.69 2.84
N LYS A 169 16.28 -16.70 2.90
CA LYS A 169 17.08 -16.52 4.10
C LYS A 169 18.25 -15.61 3.78
N ILE A 170 18.52 -14.68 4.69
CA ILE A 170 19.71 -13.85 4.67
C ILE A 170 20.70 -14.39 5.70
N SER A 171 21.96 -14.54 5.29
CA SER A 171 23.09 -14.82 6.17
C SER A 171 23.93 -13.54 6.29
N VAL A 172 24.17 -13.12 7.52
CA VAL A 172 24.99 -11.96 7.90
C VAL A 172 25.93 -12.37 9.03
N TYR A 173 27.02 -11.62 9.21
CA TYR A 173 28.05 -11.92 10.23
C TYR A 173 27.73 -11.34 11.62
N PHE A 174 26.62 -10.62 11.78
CA PHE A 174 26.17 -10.06 13.05
C PHE A 174 24.85 -10.67 13.50
N GLY A 175 24.64 -10.73 14.81
CA GLY A 175 23.39 -11.22 15.40
C GLY A 175 22.26 -10.19 15.30
N ILE A 176 21.06 -10.64 14.95
CA ILE A 176 19.82 -9.85 15.00
C ILE A 176 19.07 -10.23 16.27
N LYS A 177 18.87 -9.26 17.18
CA LYS A 177 18.24 -9.50 18.51
C LYS A 177 16.77 -9.14 18.57
N ASP A 178 16.28 -8.32 17.65
CA ASP A 178 14.90 -7.86 17.68
C ASP A 178 13.92 -8.97 17.25
N LYS A 179 13.03 -9.38 18.15
CA LYS A 179 12.07 -10.48 17.90
C LYS A 179 11.12 -10.20 16.74
N ARG A 180 10.67 -8.95 16.56
CA ARG A 180 9.77 -8.58 15.45
C ARG A 180 10.53 -8.69 14.13
N LEU A 181 11.75 -8.17 14.09
CA LEU A 181 12.61 -8.24 12.91
C LEU A 181 12.95 -9.69 12.55
N LEU A 182 13.31 -10.53 13.54
CA LEU A 182 13.52 -11.96 13.32
C LEU A 182 12.28 -12.64 12.72
N ASN A 183 11.10 -12.37 13.27
CA ASN A 183 9.86 -12.93 12.75
C ASN A 183 9.57 -12.49 11.30
N ILE A 184 9.87 -11.24 10.93
CA ILE A 184 9.77 -10.79 9.53
C ILE A 184 10.72 -11.62 8.66
N LEU A 185 12.00 -11.70 9.03
CA LEU A 185 13.03 -12.41 8.27
C LEU A 185 12.72 -13.90 8.09
N ASP A 186 12.13 -14.54 9.10
CA ASP A 186 11.72 -15.93 9.04
C ASP A 186 10.50 -16.19 8.14
N ASN A 187 9.78 -15.14 7.73
CA ASN A 187 8.56 -15.22 6.94
C ASN A 187 8.68 -14.54 5.57
N ILE A 188 9.89 -14.28 5.07
CA ILE A 188 10.10 -13.82 3.69
C ILE A 188 9.90 -15.00 2.74
N LEU A 189 8.70 -15.05 2.15
CA LEU A 189 8.24 -16.10 1.26
C LEU A 189 7.47 -15.51 0.08
N VAL A 190 7.57 -16.17 -1.07
CA VAL A 190 6.81 -15.82 -2.29
C VAL A 190 6.34 -17.10 -2.96
N PRO A 191 5.09 -17.17 -3.44
CA PRO A 191 4.63 -18.28 -4.27
C PRO A 191 5.54 -18.49 -5.49
N VAL A 192 5.78 -19.74 -5.88
CA VAL A 192 6.71 -20.05 -7.00
C VAL A 192 6.22 -19.46 -8.33
N ASP A 193 4.91 -19.48 -8.58
CA ASP A 193 4.27 -18.85 -9.75
C ASP A 193 4.46 -17.33 -9.76
N VAL A 194 4.26 -16.67 -8.62
CA VAL A 194 4.50 -15.22 -8.48
C VAL A 194 5.99 -14.90 -8.69
N TYR A 195 6.92 -15.69 -8.14
CA TYR A 195 8.34 -15.52 -8.40
C TYR A 195 8.69 -15.65 -9.89
N ASN A 196 8.13 -16.64 -10.58
CA ASN A 196 8.39 -16.86 -11.99
C ASN A 196 7.89 -15.68 -12.84
N LYS A 197 6.71 -15.14 -12.54
CA LYS A 197 6.19 -13.90 -13.14
C LYS A 197 7.13 -12.72 -12.88
N LEU A 198 7.57 -12.52 -11.64
CA LEU A 198 8.54 -11.46 -11.30
C LEU A 198 9.82 -11.60 -12.12
N LYS A 199 10.32 -12.83 -12.27
CA LYS A 199 11.51 -13.13 -13.07
C LYS A 199 11.32 -12.85 -14.56
N GLN A 200 10.15 -13.12 -15.12
CA GLN A 200 9.83 -12.80 -16.51
C GLN A 200 9.78 -11.28 -16.75
N ASN A 201 9.24 -10.52 -15.80
CA ASN A 201 9.10 -9.07 -15.91
C ASN A 201 10.34 -8.28 -15.48
N TYR A 202 11.36 -8.95 -14.96
CA TYR A 202 12.54 -8.30 -14.38
C TYR A 202 13.49 -7.76 -15.46
N THR A 203 13.82 -6.48 -15.35
CA THR A 203 14.66 -5.76 -16.33
C THR A 203 16.07 -5.40 -15.81
N GLY A 204 16.39 -5.75 -14.56
CA GLY A 204 17.71 -5.50 -13.97
C GLY A 204 18.73 -6.61 -14.23
N HIS A 205 19.86 -6.58 -13.53
CA HIS A 205 20.90 -7.60 -13.68
C HIS A 205 20.46 -8.95 -13.07
N ALA A 206 20.57 -10.04 -13.83
CA ALA A 206 20.07 -11.36 -13.43
C ALA A 206 20.58 -11.86 -12.05
N LYS A 207 21.78 -11.46 -11.64
CA LYS A 207 22.35 -11.81 -10.32
C LYS A 207 21.65 -11.13 -9.14
N ASP A 208 20.96 -10.03 -9.38
CA ASP A 208 20.40 -9.15 -8.34
C ASP A 208 18.92 -9.44 -8.04
N ILE A 209 18.24 -10.21 -8.90
CA ILE A 209 16.79 -10.45 -8.80
C ILE A 209 16.36 -11.00 -7.44
N ASP A 210 17.06 -12.01 -6.91
CA ASP A 210 16.70 -12.64 -5.64
C ASP A 210 16.85 -11.66 -4.48
N THR A 211 17.89 -10.83 -4.52
CA THR A 211 18.11 -9.77 -3.54
C THR A 211 17.04 -8.70 -3.61
N ILE A 212 16.68 -8.26 -4.81
CA ILE A 212 15.65 -7.22 -4.99
C ILE A 212 14.27 -7.74 -4.55
N ILE A 213 13.90 -8.96 -4.92
CA ILE A 213 12.64 -9.59 -4.47
C ILE A 213 12.62 -9.70 -2.94
N TRP A 214 13.75 -10.09 -2.33
CA TRP A 214 13.89 -10.12 -0.88
C TRP A 214 13.66 -8.74 -0.25
N ILE A 215 14.26 -7.68 -0.80
CA ILE A 215 14.09 -6.30 -0.32
C ILE A 215 12.63 -5.86 -0.41
N ILE A 216 11.96 -6.10 -1.54
CA ILE A 216 10.56 -5.73 -1.74
C ILE A 216 9.67 -6.39 -0.68
N ILE A 217 9.77 -7.71 -0.52
CA ILE A 217 8.97 -8.45 0.47
C ILE A 217 9.30 -7.98 1.88
N PHE A 218 10.59 -7.79 2.19
CA PHE A 218 11.04 -7.31 3.49
C PHE A 218 10.43 -5.95 3.83
N ARG A 219 10.47 -4.97 2.91
CA ARG A 219 9.93 -3.62 3.15
C ARG A 219 8.42 -3.63 3.37
N TYR A 220 7.66 -4.35 2.55
CA TYR A 220 6.20 -4.44 2.75
C TYR A 220 5.83 -5.17 4.06
N GLN A 221 6.53 -6.24 4.41
CA GLN A 221 6.32 -6.93 5.69
C GLN A 221 6.73 -6.05 6.88
N LEU A 222 7.82 -5.28 6.75
CA LEU A 222 8.30 -4.36 7.76
C LEU A 222 7.26 -3.27 8.03
N LEU A 223 6.78 -2.60 6.96
CA LEU A 223 5.73 -1.58 7.01
C LEU A 223 4.44 -2.13 7.65
N GLY A 224 4.14 -3.42 7.45
CA GLY A 224 2.90 -4.03 7.92
C GLY A 224 1.74 -3.84 6.93
N SER A 225 2.04 -3.71 5.64
CA SER A 225 1.08 -3.35 4.59
C SER A 225 0.02 -4.43 4.28
N ASN A 226 0.26 -5.69 4.65
CA ASN A 226 -0.45 -6.89 4.17
C ASN A 226 -1.98 -6.95 4.38
N ASN A 227 -2.60 -5.98 5.05
CA ASN A 227 -4.05 -5.91 5.27
C ASN A 227 -4.68 -4.56 4.86
N HIS A 228 -3.96 -3.71 4.14
CA HIS A 228 -4.45 -2.36 3.79
C HIS A 228 -5.06 -2.27 2.39
N GLN A 229 -4.90 -3.29 1.54
CA GLN A 229 -5.53 -3.38 0.23
C GLN A 229 -5.80 -4.86 -0.05
N LEU A 230 -6.83 -5.12 -0.85
CA LEU A 230 -7.12 -6.45 -1.35
C LEU A 230 -7.05 -6.43 -2.89
N GLY A 231 -6.34 -7.40 -3.47
CA GLY A 231 -6.15 -7.48 -4.92
C GLY A 231 -7.41 -7.95 -5.63
N VAL A 232 -7.80 -7.23 -6.70
CA VAL A 232 -8.80 -7.71 -7.65
C VAL A 232 -8.23 -8.96 -8.34
N LEU A 233 -9.08 -9.96 -8.61
CA LEU A 233 -8.63 -11.20 -9.26
C LEU A 233 -7.92 -10.89 -10.59
N PRO A 234 -6.79 -11.55 -10.89
CA PRO A 234 -6.08 -11.36 -12.16
C PRO A 234 -6.97 -11.56 -13.40
N ASP A 235 -7.88 -12.53 -13.37
CA ASP A 235 -8.80 -12.81 -14.48
C ASP A 235 -9.78 -11.67 -14.75
N ILE A 236 -10.20 -10.96 -13.69
CA ILE A 236 -11.04 -9.77 -13.82
C ILE A 236 -10.25 -8.61 -14.44
N ILE A 237 -9.00 -8.41 -13.99
CA ILE A 237 -8.12 -7.38 -14.58
C ILE A 237 -7.81 -7.69 -16.04
N ASN A 238 -7.59 -8.97 -16.40
CA ASN A 238 -7.37 -9.41 -17.78
C ASN A 238 -8.63 -9.22 -18.65
N THR A 239 -9.81 -9.50 -18.10
CA THR A 239 -11.09 -9.20 -18.77
C THR A 239 -11.23 -7.70 -19.00
N MET A 240 -10.94 -6.86 -18.00
CA MET A 240 -10.93 -5.40 -18.16
C MET A 240 -9.90 -4.92 -19.18
N ASN A 241 -8.73 -5.58 -19.30
CA ASN A 241 -7.76 -5.29 -20.35
C ASN A 241 -8.35 -5.56 -21.74
N THR A 242 -9.03 -6.68 -21.91
CA THR A 242 -9.67 -7.05 -23.19
C THR A 242 -10.81 -6.10 -23.53
N ASP A 243 -11.68 -5.79 -22.56
CA ASP A 243 -12.92 -5.06 -22.81
C ASP A 243 -12.78 -3.55 -22.89
N TYR A 244 -11.80 -2.98 -22.16
CA TYR A 244 -11.63 -1.54 -21.99
C TYR A 244 -10.22 -1.04 -22.30
N ASN A 245 -9.33 -1.92 -22.81
CA ASN A 245 -7.91 -1.61 -22.98
C ASN A 245 -7.28 -1.07 -21.68
N LEU A 246 -7.63 -1.68 -20.54
CA LEU A 246 -7.03 -1.38 -19.23
C LEU A 246 -5.53 -1.71 -19.26
N GLN A 247 -4.66 -0.72 -19.16
CA GLN A 247 -3.20 -0.92 -19.36
C GLN A 247 -2.36 -0.65 -18.12
N PHE A 248 -2.97 -0.16 -17.04
CA PHE A 248 -2.23 0.38 -15.91
C PHE A 248 -2.99 0.25 -14.59
N GLU A 249 -2.30 -0.17 -13.53
CA GLU A 249 -2.84 -0.19 -12.15
C GLU A 249 -2.28 0.98 -11.33
N CYS A 250 -3.15 1.89 -10.89
CA CYS A 250 -2.76 3.07 -10.13
C CYS A 250 -2.20 2.75 -8.74
N PHE A 251 -2.53 1.60 -8.16
CA PHE A 251 -2.04 1.18 -6.84
C PHE A 251 -1.78 -0.32 -6.82
N ALA A 252 -0.50 -0.69 -6.89
CA ALA A 252 -0.05 -2.07 -6.83
C ALA A 252 1.37 -2.17 -6.24
N SER A 253 1.94 -3.36 -6.42
CA SER A 253 3.31 -3.76 -6.15
C SER A 253 3.68 -4.83 -7.19
N PRO A 254 4.97 -5.13 -7.42
CA PRO A 254 5.37 -6.23 -8.29
C PRO A 254 4.71 -7.58 -7.92
N ILE A 255 4.40 -7.77 -6.63
CA ILE A 255 3.83 -9.02 -6.11
C ILE A 255 2.37 -9.20 -6.54
N ASN A 256 1.56 -8.13 -6.53
CA ASN A 256 0.12 -8.20 -6.80
C ASN A 256 -0.33 -7.62 -8.15
N ALA A 257 0.50 -6.79 -8.82
CA ALA A 257 0.14 -6.16 -10.09
C ALA A 257 -0.13 -7.21 -11.16
N THR A 258 -1.30 -7.22 -11.78
CA THR A 258 -1.61 -8.12 -12.90
C THR A 258 -1.06 -7.59 -14.23
N LEU A 259 -1.09 -6.27 -14.41
CA LEU A 259 -0.64 -5.58 -15.61
C LEU A 259 0.86 -5.25 -15.56
N PRO A 260 1.51 -5.07 -16.72
CA PRO A 260 2.95 -4.78 -16.79
C PRO A 260 3.31 -3.36 -16.31
N LYS A 261 2.34 -2.45 -16.20
CA LYS A 261 2.55 -1.08 -15.75
C LYS A 261 1.70 -0.79 -14.53
N PHE A 262 2.32 -0.29 -13.48
CA PHE A 262 1.62 0.06 -12.24
C PHE A 262 2.35 1.16 -11.47
N CYS A 263 1.66 1.76 -10.52
CA CYS A 263 2.26 2.63 -9.51
C CYS A 263 2.44 1.87 -8.19
N SER A 264 3.52 2.16 -7.48
CA SER A 264 3.90 1.49 -6.22
C SER A 264 4.78 2.39 -5.34
N ILE A 265 5.03 1.97 -4.11
CA ILE A 265 5.67 2.80 -3.07
C ILE A 265 7.19 2.84 -3.23
N TYR A 266 7.83 1.70 -3.50
CA TYR A 266 9.28 1.53 -3.45
C TYR A 266 9.91 1.56 -4.85
N TYR A 267 9.74 2.68 -5.57
CA TYR A 267 10.21 2.83 -6.94
C TYR A 267 11.69 2.46 -7.16
N ASP A 268 12.55 2.67 -6.15
CA ASP A 268 13.98 2.35 -6.22
C ASP A 268 14.24 0.87 -6.56
N VAL A 269 13.42 -0.04 -6.04
CA VAL A 269 13.55 -1.49 -6.28
C VAL A 269 12.45 -2.04 -7.20
N GLU A 270 11.28 -1.40 -7.25
CA GLU A 270 10.12 -1.91 -7.99
C GLU A 270 10.09 -1.49 -9.46
N ARG A 271 10.85 -0.46 -9.85
CA ARG A 271 10.97 -0.02 -11.25
C ARG A 271 11.42 -1.14 -12.19
N TYR A 272 12.20 -2.10 -11.68
CA TYR A 272 12.70 -3.21 -12.48
C TYR A 272 11.60 -4.21 -12.89
N PHE A 273 10.40 -4.10 -12.32
CA PHE A 273 9.26 -4.98 -12.59
C PHE A 273 8.07 -4.26 -13.22
N GLY A 274 8.20 -2.97 -13.59
CA GLY A 274 7.13 -2.20 -14.23
C GLY A 274 6.53 -1.05 -13.41
N SER A 275 7.06 -0.80 -12.20
CA SER A 275 6.62 0.33 -11.38
C SER A 275 6.95 1.68 -12.05
N HIS A 276 6.00 2.61 -11.98
CA HIS A 276 6.14 4.02 -12.34
C HIS A 276 6.24 4.91 -11.09
N GLY A 277 6.38 4.30 -9.91
CA GLY A 277 6.52 4.98 -8.63
C GLY A 277 5.20 5.46 -8.07
N ASN A 278 5.26 6.50 -7.23
CA ASN A 278 4.09 7.00 -6.51
C ASN A 278 3.03 7.57 -7.47
N PHE A 279 1.80 7.06 -7.38
CA PHE A 279 0.63 7.53 -8.14
C PHE A 279 0.41 9.04 -8.04
N PHE A 280 0.63 9.63 -6.87
CA PHE A 280 0.40 11.05 -6.66
C PHE A 280 1.41 11.94 -7.41
N ASN A 281 2.55 11.35 -7.82
CA ASN A 281 3.64 12.03 -8.51
C ASN A 281 3.65 11.81 -10.03
N ILE A 282 2.66 11.09 -10.58
CA ILE A 282 2.54 10.93 -12.05
C ILE A 282 1.55 11.93 -12.64
N ASN A 283 1.59 12.06 -13.97
CA ASN A 283 0.60 12.80 -14.75
C ASN A 283 0.01 11.88 -15.82
N ILE A 284 -1.32 11.73 -15.80
CA ILE A 284 -2.06 10.89 -16.74
C ILE A 284 -2.90 11.82 -17.62
N ILE A 285 -2.84 11.61 -18.94
CA ILE A 285 -3.56 12.43 -19.92
C ILE A 285 -4.53 11.64 -20.81
N GLU A 286 -4.32 10.33 -20.99
CA GLU A 286 -5.15 9.47 -21.84
C GLU A 286 -4.99 7.99 -21.45
N GLY A 287 -5.95 7.14 -21.84
CA GLY A 287 -5.92 5.69 -21.62
C GLY A 287 -6.91 5.20 -20.56
N THR A 288 -6.84 3.91 -20.21
CA THR A 288 -7.71 3.27 -19.22
C THR A 288 -6.90 2.72 -18.05
N TYR A 289 -7.30 3.08 -16.83
CA TYR A 289 -6.56 2.83 -15.59
C TYR A 289 -7.42 2.18 -14.51
N SER A 290 -6.82 1.28 -13.74
CA SER A 290 -7.43 0.61 -12.59
C SER A 290 -7.08 1.41 -11.34
N PHE A 291 -8.09 1.74 -10.54
CA PHE A 291 -7.91 2.49 -9.30
C PHE A 291 -8.44 1.66 -8.12
N ASN A 292 -7.54 0.94 -7.46
CA ASN A 292 -7.81 0.16 -6.25
C ASN A 292 -6.87 0.62 -5.13
N PRO A 293 -7.08 1.80 -4.53
CA PRO A 293 -6.20 2.33 -3.50
C PRO A 293 -6.25 1.49 -2.22
N PRO A 294 -5.24 1.62 -1.33
CA PRO A 294 -5.38 1.16 0.05
C PRO A 294 -6.65 1.69 0.71
N TYR A 295 -7.33 0.84 1.48
CA TYR A 295 -8.58 1.14 2.19
C TYR A 295 -8.28 2.04 3.40
N GLN A 296 -7.97 3.29 3.10
CA GLN A 296 -7.74 4.37 4.03
C GLN A 296 -8.45 5.60 3.47
N LYS A 297 -9.36 6.18 4.24
CA LYS A 297 -10.25 7.26 3.79
C LYS A 297 -9.47 8.37 3.09
N ASN A 298 -8.44 8.89 3.77
CA ASN A 298 -7.61 9.99 3.26
C ASN A 298 -6.88 9.64 1.94
N ILE A 299 -6.38 8.41 1.76
CA ILE A 299 -5.73 8.00 0.50
C ILE A 299 -6.75 7.93 -0.63
N MET A 300 -7.94 7.41 -0.36
CA MET A 300 -9.02 7.36 -1.35
C MET A 300 -9.50 8.76 -1.73
N ASP A 301 -9.70 9.65 -0.74
CA ASP A 301 -10.08 11.05 -0.95
C ASP A 301 -9.05 11.78 -1.83
N LEU A 302 -7.76 11.71 -1.44
CA LEU A 302 -6.67 12.30 -2.22
C LEU A 302 -6.59 11.71 -3.62
N GLY A 303 -6.73 10.38 -3.72
CA GLY A 303 -6.64 9.66 -4.98
C GLY A 303 -7.75 10.07 -5.95
N ILE A 304 -9.00 10.11 -5.50
CA ILE A 304 -10.16 10.51 -6.32
C ILE A 304 -10.04 11.99 -6.74
N LYS A 305 -9.63 12.88 -5.84
CA LYS A 305 -9.35 14.30 -6.20
C LYS A 305 -8.28 14.40 -7.29
N LYS A 306 -7.25 13.54 -7.25
CA LYS A 306 -6.24 13.45 -8.30
C LYS A 306 -6.82 12.90 -9.62
N LEU A 307 -7.77 11.95 -9.58
CA LEU A 307 -8.47 11.49 -10.79
C LEU A 307 -9.25 12.64 -11.45
N PHE A 308 -9.98 13.45 -10.68
CA PHE A 308 -10.69 14.61 -11.23
C PHE A 308 -9.73 15.59 -11.91
N TYR A 309 -8.59 15.89 -11.28
CA TYR A 309 -7.54 16.69 -11.91
C TYR A 309 -7.08 16.08 -13.24
N PHE A 310 -6.84 14.78 -13.33
CA PHE A 310 -6.45 14.13 -14.58
C PHE A 310 -7.57 14.18 -15.63
N LEU A 311 -8.82 13.94 -15.24
CA LEU A 311 -9.98 13.97 -16.12
C LEU A 311 -10.25 15.38 -16.66
N ASP A 312 -10.11 16.42 -15.83
CA ASP A 312 -10.19 17.82 -16.25
C ASP A 312 -9.12 18.15 -17.29
N ASN A 313 -7.86 17.76 -17.03
CA ASN A 313 -6.78 17.98 -17.98
C ASN A 313 -6.99 17.19 -19.29
N ALA A 314 -7.43 15.94 -19.21
CA ALA A 314 -7.74 15.14 -20.39
C ALA A 314 -8.87 15.77 -21.22
N LYS A 315 -9.95 16.22 -20.56
CA LYS A 315 -11.07 16.91 -21.20
C LYS A 315 -10.60 18.19 -21.91
N LEU A 316 -9.82 19.04 -21.23
CA LEU A 316 -9.27 20.28 -21.81
C LEU A 316 -8.40 20.01 -23.05
N ASN A 317 -7.73 18.87 -23.09
CA ASN A 317 -6.86 18.47 -24.21
C ASN A 317 -7.55 17.54 -25.22
N ASN A 318 -8.88 17.39 -25.17
CA ASN A 318 -9.65 16.48 -26.03
C ASN A 318 -9.12 15.04 -26.05
N LYS A 319 -8.68 14.54 -24.88
CA LYS A 319 -8.17 13.19 -24.69
C LYS A 319 -9.20 12.27 -24.04
N LYS A 320 -9.18 11.00 -24.43
CA LYS A 320 -9.98 9.93 -23.83
C LYS A 320 -9.25 9.33 -22.65
N LEU A 321 -9.78 9.54 -21.45
CA LEU A 321 -9.23 9.04 -20.20
C LEU A 321 -10.33 8.40 -19.37
N THR A 322 -10.08 7.17 -18.94
CA THR A 322 -11.01 6.36 -18.16
C THR A 322 -10.32 5.81 -16.91
N PHE A 323 -11.02 5.87 -15.78
CA PHE A 323 -10.66 5.19 -14.55
C PHE A 323 -11.76 4.20 -14.15
N ILE A 324 -11.37 2.96 -13.87
CA ILE A 324 -12.23 1.92 -13.28
C ILE A 324 -11.80 1.76 -11.82
N LEU A 325 -12.62 2.27 -10.91
CA LEU A 325 -12.36 2.28 -9.48
C LEU A 325 -12.92 1.00 -8.85
N THR A 326 -12.14 0.38 -7.97
CA THR A 326 -12.59 -0.70 -7.08
C THR A 326 -12.33 -0.27 -5.64
N ILE A 327 -13.38 0.16 -4.94
CA ILE A 327 -13.27 0.76 -3.60
C ILE A 327 -14.36 0.21 -2.67
N PRO A 328 -14.12 0.14 -1.35
CA PRO A 328 -15.10 -0.40 -0.42
C PRO A 328 -16.30 0.55 -0.27
N ILE A 329 -17.48 -0.03 -0.04
CA ILE A 329 -18.70 0.71 0.28
C ILE A 329 -18.65 1.15 1.74
N TRP A 330 -18.29 2.42 1.97
CA TRP A 330 -18.16 3.02 3.30
C TRP A 330 -19.13 4.18 3.54
N ASP A 331 -19.73 4.74 2.48
CA ASP A 331 -20.76 5.76 2.59
C ASP A 331 -22.10 5.16 3.05
N LYS A 332 -22.91 5.97 3.75
CA LYS A 332 -24.20 5.57 4.31
C LYS A 332 -25.17 5.09 3.23
N GLU A 333 -25.27 5.81 2.12
CA GLU A 333 -26.17 5.47 1.00
C GLU A 333 -25.87 4.06 0.46
N GLY A 334 -24.60 3.76 0.20
CA GLY A 334 -24.20 2.43 -0.23
C GLY A 334 -24.44 1.33 0.80
N GLN A 335 -24.24 1.61 2.09
CA GLN A 335 -24.53 0.66 3.16
C GLN A 335 -26.02 0.34 3.27
N GLU A 336 -26.87 1.36 3.12
CA GLU A 336 -28.33 1.22 3.10
C GLU A 336 -28.80 0.37 1.91
N LEU A 337 -28.25 0.62 0.70
CA LEU A 337 -28.56 -0.17 -0.50
C LEU A 337 -28.15 -1.64 -0.41
N MET A 338 -27.22 -1.99 0.48
CA MET A 338 -26.72 -3.35 0.68
C MET A 338 -27.34 -4.06 1.89
N ASP A 339 -28.42 -3.50 2.45
CA ASP A 339 -29.14 -4.03 3.63
C ASP A 339 -28.24 -4.30 4.86
N GLN A 340 -27.14 -3.55 5.01
CA GLN A 340 -26.26 -3.72 6.18
C GLN A 340 -26.84 -3.02 7.41
N GLN A 341 -27.46 -3.79 8.31
CA GLN A 341 -27.86 -3.32 9.65
C GLN A 341 -26.67 -3.00 10.59
N ASN A 342 -25.44 -3.33 10.18
CA ASN A 342 -24.25 -3.16 11.02
C ASN A 342 -23.67 -1.74 10.91
N LYS A 343 -24.00 -0.94 11.92
CA LYS A 343 -23.55 0.44 12.25
C LYS A 343 -22.03 0.59 12.42
N ILE A 344 -21.21 0.29 11.42
CA ILE A 344 -19.84 0.81 11.41
C ILE A 344 -19.88 2.17 10.72
N ASP A 345 -19.97 3.22 11.53
CA ASP A 345 -19.86 4.60 11.08
C ASP A 345 -18.42 4.87 10.62
N TYR A 346 -18.20 4.92 9.30
CA TYR A 346 -16.93 5.32 8.70
C TYR A 346 -16.84 6.86 8.52
N GLY A 347 -17.80 7.59 9.09
CA GLY A 347 -18.06 8.99 8.79
C GLY A 347 -18.71 9.18 7.42
N ASP A 348 -19.11 10.40 7.11
CA ASP A 348 -19.56 10.72 5.76
C ASP A 348 -18.36 10.64 4.80
N PHE A 349 -18.40 9.66 3.90
CA PHE A 349 -17.43 9.49 2.82
C PHE A 349 -17.88 10.31 1.61
N GLU A 350 -17.93 11.63 1.82
CA GLU A 350 -18.49 12.63 0.89
C GLU A 350 -17.90 12.55 -0.52
N ILE A 351 -16.65 12.10 -0.65
CA ILE A 351 -16.00 11.94 -1.95
C ILE A 351 -16.78 11.00 -2.89
N ILE A 352 -17.54 10.02 -2.36
CA ILE A 352 -18.38 9.14 -3.18
C ILE A 352 -19.55 9.91 -3.78
N LYS A 353 -20.15 10.81 -3.01
CA LYS A 353 -21.19 11.70 -3.50
C LYS A 353 -20.63 12.63 -4.58
N GLU A 354 -19.49 13.27 -4.32
CA GLU A 354 -18.79 14.08 -5.33
C GLU A 354 -18.46 13.27 -6.60
N THR A 355 -18.10 11.99 -6.44
CA THR A 355 -17.83 11.07 -7.55
C THR A 355 -19.07 10.80 -8.39
N LYS A 356 -20.22 10.55 -7.76
CA LYS A 356 -21.51 10.32 -8.45
C LYS A 356 -22.03 11.59 -9.14
N GLU A 357 -21.82 12.76 -8.53
CA GLU A 357 -22.25 14.07 -9.05
C GLU A 357 -21.30 14.64 -10.12
N SER A 358 -20.09 14.08 -10.23
CA SER A 358 -19.08 14.50 -11.21
C SER A 358 -19.59 14.38 -12.64
N GLN A 359 -19.26 15.39 -13.46
CA GLN A 359 -19.50 15.34 -14.91
C GLN A 359 -18.80 14.17 -15.61
N TYR A 360 -17.83 13.50 -14.96
CA TYR A 360 -17.10 12.35 -15.51
C TYR A 360 -17.73 11.01 -15.14
N PHE A 361 -18.69 10.99 -14.23
CA PHE A 361 -19.39 9.77 -13.84
C PHE A 361 -20.05 9.11 -15.06
N ILE A 362 -19.85 7.81 -15.20
CA ILE A 362 -20.50 6.97 -16.20
C ILE A 362 -21.56 6.10 -15.52
N ASN A 363 -21.14 5.23 -14.60
CA ASN A 363 -22.04 4.38 -13.83
C ASN A 363 -21.33 3.73 -12.63
N ILE A 364 -22.11 3.05 -11.79
CA ILE A 364 -21.67 2.32 -10.59
C ILE A 364 -22.33 0.95 -10.49
N ARG A 365 -21.56 -0.06 -10.10
CA ARG A 365 -22.05 -1.39 -9.72
C ARG A 365 -21.71 -1.67 -8.27
N LEU A 366 -22.70 -2.11 -7.50
CA LEU A 366 -22.53 -2.58 -6.13
C LEU A 366 -22.33 -4.09 -6.15
N ILE A 367 -21.31 -4.57 -5.43
CA ILE A 367 -21.00 -6.00 -5.34
C ILE A 367 -21.03 -6.42 -3.87
N SER A 368 -21.82 -7.46 -3.58
CA SER A 368 -21.84 -8.05 -2.25
C SER A 368 -20.47 -8.62 -1.88
N LYS A 369 -20.11 -8.57 -0.60
CA LYS A 369 -18.88 -9.19 -0.07
C LYS A 369 -18.88 -10.71 -0.30
N ASP A 370 -20.06 -11.30 -0.40
CA ASP A 370 -20.26 -12.73 -0.66
C ASP A 370 -20.09 -13.07 -2.15
N ASN A 371 -20.04 -12.05 -3.02
CA ASN A 371 -19.91 -12.15 -4.48
C ASN A 371 -18.60 -11.52 -4.98
N PHE A 372 -17.62 -11.30 -4.09
CA PHE A 372 -16.31 -10.77 -4.44
C PHE A 372 -15.20 -11.55 -3.74
N THR A 373 -14.39 -12.28 -4.51
CA THR A 373 -13.19 -12.93 -4.00
C THR A 373 -11.98 -12.01 -4.14
N TYR A 374 -11.28 -11.79 -3.04
CA TYR A 374 -10.03 -11.06 -3.05
C TYR A 374 -8.83 -11.99 -2.88
N LEU A 375 -7.75 -11.68 -3.61
CA LEU A 375 -6.51 -12.45 -3.55
C LEU A 375 -5.45 -11.75 -2.68
N ASP A 376 -4.98 -12.47 -1.65
CA ASP A 376 -3.75 -12.12 -0.95
C ASP A 376 -2.57 -12.79 -1.65
N HIS A 377 -1.90 -12.04 -2.54
CA HIS A 377 -0.79 -12.54 -3.36
C HIS A 377 0.43 -12.97 -2.55
N ASN A 378 0.62 -12.44 -1.33
CA ASN A 378 1.77 -12.79 -0.49
C ASN A 378 1.64 -14.23 0.04
N PHE A 379 0.42 -14.63 0.39
CA PHE A 379 0.15 -15.91 1.04
C PHE A 379 -0.64 -16.91 0.18
N LYS A 380 -1.06 -16.49 -1.02
CA LYS A 380 -1.98 -17.23 -1.90
C LYS A 380 -3.22 -17.69 -1.13
N LEU A 381 -3.86 -16.72 -0.47
CA LEU A 381 -5.08 -16.92 0.30
C LEU A 381 -6.23 -16.19 -0.39
N TYR A 382 -7.36 -16.87 -0.52
CA TYR A 382 -8.59 -16.26 -1.01
C TYR A 382 -9.37 -15.75 0.20
N LYS A 383 -9.47 -14.43 0.33
CA LYS A 383 -10.26 -13.83 1.39
C LYS A 383 -11.69 -13.71 0.87
N ASN A 384 -12.60 -14.48 1.47
CA ASN A 384 -14.05 -14.46 1.17
C ASN A 384 -14.93 -14.08 2.39
N LYS A 385 -14.34 -13.91 3.59
CA LYS A 385 -15.12 -13.83 4.86
C LYS A 385 -14.95 -12.56 5.70
N THR A 386 -14.01 -11.66 5.37
CA THR A 386 -13.65 -10.50 6.21
C THR A 386 -13.70 -9.17 5.47
N ILE A 387 -14.62 -9.03 4.52
CA ILE A 387 -14.53 -8.00 3.49
C ILE A 387 -15.82 -7.17 3.43
N GLN A 388 -15.66 -5.90 3.07
CA GLN A 388 -16.77 -4.98 2.85
C GLN A 388 -17.37 -5.19 1.46
N HIS A 389 -18.62 -4.75 1.30
CA HIS A 389 -19.17 -4.60 -0.04
C HIS A 389 -18.29 -3.68 -0.86
N THR A 390 -18.31 -3.85 -2.18
CA THR A 390 -17.37 -3.18 -3.08
C THR A 390 -18.12 -2.44 -4.17
N TYR A 391 -17.73 -1.20 -4.41
CA TYR A 391 -18.12 -0.48 -5.62
C TYR A 391 -17.17 -0.75 -6.76
N ILE A 392 -17.74 -0.94 -7.95
CA ILE A 392 -17.05 -0.69 -9.20
C ILE A 392 -17.63 0.59 -9.80
N ILE A 393 -16.81 1.64 -9.86
CA ILE A 393 -17.20 2.95 -10.42
C ILE A 393 -16.41 3.19 -11.70
N MET A 394 -17.08 3.68 -12.74
CA MET A 394 -16.40 4.15 -13.95
C MET A 394 -16.49 5.67 -14.07
N LEU A 395 -15.33 6.31 -14.17
CA LEU A 395 -15.19 7.73 -14.50
C LEU A 395 -14.52 7.84 -15.87
N SER A 396 -15.07 8.64 -16.78
CA SER A 396 -14.48 8.83 -18.09
C SER A 396 -14.77 10.19 -18.71
N THR A 397 -13.80 10.69 -19.49
CA THR A 397 -14.02 11.77 -20.46
C THR A 397 -14.70 11.28 -21.74
N ASP A 398 -14.66 9.97 -22.02
CA ASP A 398 -15.35 9.33 -23.14
C ASP A 398 -16.78 8.96 -22.71
N LYS A 399 -17.77 9.70 -23.22
CA LYS A 399 -19.18 9.47 -22.84
C LYS A 399 -19.83 8.27 -23.52
N ASP A 400 -19.20 7.75 -24.55
CA ASP A 400 -19.69 6.58 -25.30
C ASP A 400 -19.15 5.26 -24.75
N ILE A 401 -18.36 5.29 -23.66
CA ILE A 401 -17.80 4.08 -23.07
C ILE A 401 -18.89 3.18 -22.47
N ASP A 402 -18.90 1.92 -22.89
CA ASP A 402 -19.94 0.96 -22.50
C ASP A 402 -19.70 0.35 -21.12
N PHE A 403 -20.41 0.82 -20.10
CA PHE A 403 -20.35 0.24 -18.76
C PHE A 403 -21.03 -1.15 -18.65
N SER A 404 -21.90 -1.53 -19.59
CA SER A 404 -22.74 -2.72 -19.43
C SER A 404 -21.94 -4.02 -19.30
N LYS A 405 -20.73 -4.09 -19.88
CA LYS A 405 -19.84 -5.24 -19.72
C LYS A 405 -19.40 -5.45 -18.27
N ILE A 406 -19.15 -4.39 -17.50
CA ILE A 406 -18.83 -4.51 -16.07
C ILE A 406 -19.96 -5.23 -15.32
N ASN A 407 -21.22 -5.08 -15.73
CA ASN A 407 -22.35 -5.76 -15.07
C ASN A 407 -22.38 -7.28 -15.30
N SER A 408 -21.75 -7.77 -16.38
CA SER A 408 -21.69 -9.22 -16.66
C SER A 408 -20.53 -9.93 -15.96
N TYR A 409 -19.57 -9.18 -15.40
CA TYR A 409 -18.40 -9.79 -14.75
C TYR A 409 -18.77 -10.58 -13.50
N ASN A 410 -18.13 -11.73 -13.33
CA ASN A 410 -18.19 -12.53 -12.11
C ASN A 410 -16.92 -12.31 -11.28
N PHE A 411 -17.06 -11.64 -10.13
CA PHE A 411 -15.94 -11.30 -9.25
C PHE A 411 -15.62 -12.42 -8.24
N MET A 412 -16.25 -13.58 -8.35
CA MET A 412 -15.94 -14.76 -7.55
C MET A 412 -14.88 -15.64 -8.24
N LEU A 413 -14.05 -16.29 -7.42
CA LEU A 413 -13.20 -17.37 -7.91
C LEU A 413 -14.09 -18.54 -8.34
N SER A 414 -13.94 -18.97 -9.59
CA SER A 414 -14.65 -20.11 -10.18
C SER A 414 -14.19 -21.45 -9.61
#